data_AF-A0A558H725-F1
#
_entry.id   AF-A0A558H725-F1
#
_cell.length_a   1.000
_cell.length_b   1.000
_cell.length_c   1.000
_cell.angle_alpha   90.00
_cell.angle_beta   90.00
_cell.angle_gamma   90.00
#
_symmetry.space_group_name_H-M   'P 1'
#
loop_
_entity.id
_entity.type
_entity.pdbx_description
1 polymer ?
#
loop_
_entity_poly.entity_id
_entity_poly.type
_entity_poly.pdbx_seq_one_letter_code
_entity_poly.pdbx_strand_id
1 'polypeptide(L)'
;MVKLDAGHPYGHDGPNPQSKDLNNIKNDFNIIHMETSKWTDELSDSDLGFIRSMILHSGSLKALALEYGVSYPTVRSRLDKIIEKIKVAESTTLDEFSQKIFAMAIDGQITRDAAKRIIELHHLQTGGKYGKH
;
A
#
# COMPACT_ATOMS: atom_id res chain seq x y z
N MET A 1 -60.70 -36.61 45.14
CA MET A 1 -59.63 -36.71 46.16
C MET A 1 -58.29 -36.59 45.43
N VAL A 2 -57.39 -35.81 46.01
CA VAL A 2 -56.32 -34.97 45.41
C VAL A 2 -55.13 -35.73 44.76
N LYS A 3 -54.64 -35.19 43.62
CA LYS A 3 -53.22 -35.19 43.14
C LYS A 3 -53.04 -33.83 42.41
N LEU A 4 -52.39 -32.77 42.93
CA LEU A 4 -50.95 -32.49 43.15
C LEU A 4 -50.11 -32.76 41.89
N ASP A 5 -49.91 -31.72 41.07
CA ASP A 5 -48.65 -30.94 40.88
C ASP A 5 -47.80 -31.53 39.73
N ALA A 6 -47.04 -30.85 38.90
CA ALA A 6 -46.71 -29.44 38.66
C ALA A 6 -46.13 -29.39 37.23
N GLY A 7 -46.31 -28.30 36.48
CA GLY A 7 -45.65 -28.13 35.19
C GLY A 7 -46.11 -26.88 34.47
N HIS A 8 -45.47 -25.75 34.79
CA HIS A 8 -45.70 -24.45 34.14
C HIS A 8 -45.38 -24.51 32.62
N PRO A 9 -46.22 -23.92 31.76
CA PRO A 9 -45.99 -23.89 30.32
C PRO A 9 -45.10 -22.71 29.95
N TYR A 10 -43.78 -22.89 29.96
CA TYR A 10 -42.88 -21.96 29.27
C TYR A 10 -42.65 -22.45 27.84
N GLY A 11 -43.63 -22.18 26.98
CA GLY A 11 -43.38 -22.10 25.54
C GLY A 11 -42.59 -20.82 25.27
N HIS A 12 -41.27 -20.95 25.21
CA HIS A 12 -40.37 -19.87 24.80
C HIS A 12 -39.88 -20.13 23.37
N ASP A 13 -40.80 -20.32 22.42
CA ASP A 13 -40.47 -20.32 20.99
C ASP A 13 -40.41 -18.87 20.48
N GLY A 14 -39.46 -18.12 21.04
CA GLY A 14 -38.97 -16.90 20.42
C GLY A 14 -37.91 -17.25 19.37
N PRO A 15 -37.68 -16.40 18.36
CA PRO A 15 -36.70 -16.66 17.31
C PRO A 15 -35.32 -16.94 17.93
N ASN A 16 -34.73 -18.08 17.56
CA ASN A 16 -33.38 -18.49 17.97
C ASN A 16 -32.36 -17.37 17.62
N PRO A 17 -31.66 -16.77 18.59
CA PRO A 17 -30.77 -15.62 18.33
C PRO A 17 -29.43 -15.98 17.66
N GLN A 18 -29.19 -17.22 17.23
CA GLN A 18 -27.87 -17.67 16.79
C GLN A 18 -27.77 -18.33 15.41
N SER A 19 -28.65 -18.03 14.45
CA SER A 19 -28.23 -18.16 13.05
C SER A 19 -27.55 -16.86 12.60
N LYS A 20 -26.31 -16.65 13.06
CA LYS A 20 -25.41 -15.74 12.34
C LYS A 20 -25.18 -16.36 10.97
N ASP A 21 -25.89 -15.84 9.98
CA ASP A 21 -25.70 -16.19 8.58
C ASP A 21 -24.20 -16.05 8.23
N LEU A 22 -23.52 -17.19 8.09
CA LEU A 22 -22.08 -17.27 7.76
C LEU A 22 -21.76 -16.57 6.42
N ASN A 23 -22.80 -16.28 5.64
CA ASN A 23 -22.70 -15.55 4.38
C ASN A 23 -22.41 -14.05 4.56
N ASN A 24 -22.51 -13.50 5.78
CA ASN A 24 -22.15 -12.11 6.06
C ASN A 24 -20.73 -11.92 6.62
N ILE A 25 -20.00 -13.00 6.92
CA ILE A 25 -18.58 -12.91 7.34
C ILE A 25 -17.70 -12.37 6.20
N LYS A 26 -18.15 -12.52 4.94
CA LYS A 26 -17.47 -11.92 3.79
C LYS A 26 -17.64 -10.40 3.71
N ASN A 27 -18.67 -9.83 4.34
CA ASN A 27 -18.97 -8.40 4.31
C ASN A 27 -18.43 -7.63 5.53
N ASP A 28 -18.12 -8.30 6.64
CA ASP A 28 -17.47 -7.67 7.80
C ASP A 28 -15.97 -7.38 7.54
N PHE A 29 -15.41 -7.99 6.50
CA PHE A 29 -14.09 -7.67 5.95
C PHE A 29 -14.14 -6.64 4.81
N ASN A 30 -15.17 -5.79 4.75
CA ASN A 30 -15.02 -4.47 4.15
C ASN A 30 -14.20 -3.57 5.09
N ILE A 31 -12.97 -3.99 5.39
CA ILE A 31 -11.91 -3.05 5.78
C ILE A 31 -11.70 -2.24 4.52
N ILE A 32 -12.34 -1.06 4.46
CA ILE A 32 -12.05 0.07 3.60
C ILE A 32 -11.36 -0.38 2.30
N HIS A 33 -12.11 -0.53 1.19
CA HIS A 33 -11.51 -0.35 -0.12
C HIS A 33 -11.02 1.12 -0.18
N MET A 34 -9.93 1.38 0.52
CA MET A 34 -9.04 2.49 0.29
C MET A 34 -8.51 2.09 -1.06
N GLU A 35 -9.01 2.73 -2.11
CA GLU A 35 -8.47 2.62 -3.46
C GLU A 35 -6.97 2.44 -3.31
N THR A 36 -6.47 1.22 -3.53
CA THR A 36 -5.14 0.83 -3.05
C THR A 36 -4.19 1.79 -3.73
N SER A 37 -3.61 2.69 -2.92
CA SER A 37 -2.93 3.86 -3.44
C SER A 37 -1.85 3.38 -4.41
N LYS A 38 -1.81 3.97 -5.61
CA LYS A 38 -1.01 3.53 -6.78
C LYS A 38 0.47 3.28 -6.49
N TRP A 39 0.99 3.76 -5.36
CA TRP A 39 2.38 3.61 -4.96
C TRP A 39 2.84 2.16 -4.81
N THR A 40 1.95 1.21 -4.49
CA THR A 40 2.36 -0.19 -4.35
C THR A 40 2.79 -0.78 -5.69
N ASP A 41 2.20 -0.35 -6.80
CA ASP A 41 2.52 -0.83 -8.15
C ASP A 41 3.88 -0.31 -8.64
N GLU A 42 4.35 0.82 -8.08
CA GLU A 42 5.64 1.44 -8.39
C GLU A 42 6.81 0.85 -7.58
N LEU A 43 6.52 -0.04 -6.63
CA LEU A 43 7.53 -0.70 -5.80
C LEU A 43 7.85 -2.09 -6.31
N SER A 44 9.14 -2.45 -6.27
CA SER A 44 9.56 -3.81 -6.59
C SER A 44 9.21 -4.78 -5.46
N ASP A 45 9.15 -6.08 -5.75
CA ASP A 45 9.02 -7.12 -4.72
C ASP A 45 10.06 -6.99 -3.60
N SER A 46 11.27 -6.54 -3.96
CA SER A 46 12.35 -6.31 -3.00
C SER A 46 12.07 -5.11 -2.10
N ASP A 47 11.40 -4.09 -2.59
CA ASP A 47 11.00 -2.91 -1.81
C ASP A 47 9.86 -3.28 -0.85
N LEU A 48 8.86 -4.03 -1.33
CA LEU A 48 7.77 -4.55 -0.51
C LEU A 48 8.28 -5.50 0.58
N GLY A 49 9.22 -6.38 0.24
CA GLY A 49 9.90 -7.25 1.21
C GLY A 49 10.64 -6.45 2.28
N PHE A 50 11.33 -5.37 1.89
CA PHE A 50 11.99 -4.48 2.84
C PHE A 50 11.01 -3.78 3.78
N ILE A 51 9.90 -3.24 3.24
CA ILE A 51 8.84 -2.60 4.03
C ILE A 51 8.25 -3.61 5.02
N ARG A 52 7.97 -4.84 4.58
CA ARG A 52 7.47 -5.91 5.45
C ARG A 52 8.42 -6.19 6.60
N SER A 53 9.71 -6.38 6.33
CA SER A 53 10.70 -6.59 7.39
C SER A 53 10.79 -5.39 8.33
N MET A 54 10.69 -4.17 7.80
CA MET A 54 10.70 -2.96 8.61
C MET A 54 9.54 -2.93 9.62
N ILE A 55 8.33 -3.27 9.18
CA ILE A 55 7.15 -3.35 10.04
C ILE A 55 7.34 -4.42 11.12
N LEU A 56 7.85 -5.61 10.74
CA LEU A 56 8.13 -6.69 11.69
C LEU A 56 9.18 -6.30 12.74
N HIS A 57 10.12 -5.41 12.39
CA HIS A 57 11.11 -4.85 13.30
C HIS A 57 10.67 -3.52 13.94
N SER A 58 9.37 -3.20 13.93
CA SER A 58 8.79 -1.97 14.51
C SER A 58 9.45 -0.67 14.00
N GLY A 59 9.88 -0.64 12.74
CA GLY A 59 10.56 0.53 12.16
C GLY A 59 12.06 0.62 12.47
N SER A 60 12.66 -0.34 13.19
CA SER A 60 14.05 -0.25 13.63
C SER A 60 15.05 -0.50 12.49
N LEU A 61 15.58 0.58 11.91
CA LEU A 61 16.65 0.51 10.90
C LEU A 61 17.93 -0.16 11.42
N LYS A 62 18.20 -0.05 12.72
CA LYS A 62 19.35 -0.71 13.35
C LYS A 62 19.15 -2.24 13.39
N ALA A 63 17.94 -2.70 13.69
CA ALA A 63 17.64 -4.14 13.67
C ALA A 63 17.72 -4.70 12.25
N LEU A 64 17.18 -3.98 11.26
CA LEU A 64 17.30 -4.35 9.85
C LEU A 64 18.76 -4.40 9.36
N ALA A 65 19.61 -3.46 9.82
CA ALA A 65 21.03 -3.47 9.46
C ALA A 65 21.72 -4.75 9.95
N LEU A 66 21.39 -5.19 11.17
CA LEU A 66 21.87 -6.45 11.73
C LEU A 66 21.33 -7.66 10.96
N GLU A 67 20.01 -7.71 10.69
CA GLU A 67 19.35 -8.80 9.96
C GLU A 67 19.91 -8.98 8.55
N TYR A 68 20.05 -7.88 7.80
CA TYR A 68 20.58 -7.91 6.44
C TYR A 68 22.11 -8.03 6.38
N GLY A 69 22.81 -7.93 7.52
CA GLY A 69 24.28 -7.97 7.56
C GLY A 69 24.95 -6.79 6.85
N VAL A 70 24.31 -5.62 6.84
CA VAL A 70 24.81 -4.40 6.18
C VAL A 70 24.94 -3.24 7.15
N SER A 71 25.59 -2.16 6.72
CA SER A 71 25.74 -0.97 7.54
C SER A 71 24.40 -0.23 7.72
N TYR A 72 24.22 0.44 8.86
CA TYR A 72 23.06 1.30 9.09
C TYR A 72 22.86 2.36 7.98
N PRO A 73 23.92 3.07 7.50
CA PRO A 73 23.78 3.95 6.34
C PRO A 73 23.19 3.28 5.10
N THR A 74 23.57 2.02 4.81
CA THR A 74 23.05 1.27 3.66
C THR A 74 21.53 1.04 3.77
N VAL A 75 21.06 0.61 4.94
CA VAL A 75 19.62 0.42 5.21
C VAL A 75 18.88 1.75 5.11
N ARG A 76 19.46 2.81 5.66
CA ARG A 76 18.88 4.15 5.63
C ARG A 76 18.71 4.65 4.19
N SER A 77 19.74 4.52 3.37
CA SER A 77 19.66 4.89 1.95
C SER A 77 18.61 4.07 1.19
N ARG A 78 18.44 2.78 1.52
CA ARG A 78 17.38 1.95 0.92
C ARG A 78 15.99 2.45 1.30
N LEU A 79 15.76 2.79 2.58
CA LEU A 79 14.52 3.40 3.02
C LEU A 79 14.26 4.74 2.30
N ASP A 80 15.27 5.60 2.24
CA ASP A 80 15.14 6.92 1.60
C ASP A 80 14.70 6.79 0.14
N LYS A 81 15.25 5.83 -0.61
CA LYS A 81 14.81 5.53 -1.98
C LYS A 81 13.34 5.11 -2.06
N ILE A 82 12.90 4.20 -1.20
CA ILE A 82 11.50 3.74 -1.17
C ILE A 82 10.55 4.92 -0.86
N ILE A 83 10.92 5.78 0.09
CA ILE A 83 10.15 6.99 0.41
C ILE A 83 10.07 7.92 -0.81
N GLU A 84 11.17 8.13 -1.54
CA GLU A 84 11.17 8.92 -2.77
C GLU A 84 10.25 8.32 -3.85
N LYS A 85 10.28 6.99 -4.05
CA LYS A 85 9.41 6.31 -5.04
C LYS A 85 7.93 6.50 -4.70
N ILE A 86 7.54 6.32 -3.44
CA ILE A 86 6.17 6.53 -2.99
C ILE A 86 5.72 7.98 -3.24
N LYS A 87 6.56 8.97 -2.90
CA LYS A 87 6.25 10.39 -3.15
C LYS A 87 6.06 10.72 -4.62
N VAL A 88 6.84 10.10 -5.51
CA VAL A 88 6.71 10.28 -6.96
C VAL A 88 5.41 9.64 -7.45
N ALA A 89 5.11 8.42 -7.02
CA ALA A 89 3.89 7.70 -7.40
C ALA A 89 2.60 8.41 -6.96
N GLU A 90 2.63 9.07 -5.79
CA GLU A 90 1.50 9.83 -5.26
C GLU A 90 1.49 11.31 -5.70
N SER A 91 2.45 11.73 -6.53
CA SER A 91 2.53 13.12 -6.98
C SER A 91 1.40 13.47 -7.95
N THR A 92 0.57 14.45 -7.60
CA THR A 92 -0.51 14.96 -8.46
C THR A 92 -0.03 15.99 -9.50
N THR A 93 1.20 16.47 -9.35
CA THR A 93 1.80 17.50 -10.22
C THR A 93 2.60 16.92 -11.38
N LEU A 94 3.06 15.67 -11.23
CA LEU A 94 3.82 14.98 -12.26
C LEU A 94 2.87 14.17 -13.12
N ASP A 95 3.02 14.29 -14.45
CA ASP A 95 2.39 13.38 -15.38
C ASP A 95 3.00 11.97 -15.30
N GLU A 96 2.27 10.96 -15.79
CA GLU A 96 2.67 9.55 -15.71
C GLU A 96 4.06 9.28 -16.33
N PHE A 97 4.41 9.97 -17.42
CA PHE A 97 5.72 9.81 -18.04
C PHE A 97 6.81 10.37 -17.14
N SER A 98 6.62 11.58 -16.62
CA SER A 98 7.55 12.20 -15.68
C SER A 98 7.76 11.36 -14.42
N GLN A 99 6.69 10.77 -13.87
CA GLN A 99 6.77 9.86 -12.71
C GLN A 99 7.69 8.66 -12.99
N LYS A 100 7.49 7.97 -14.13
CA LYS A 100 8.32 6.82 -14.53
C LYS A 100 9.78 7.19 -14.70
N ILE A 101 10.07 8.32 -15.34
CA ILE A 101 11.45 8.80 -15.53
C ILE A 101 12.11 9.13 -14.18
N PHE A 102 11.38 9.72 -13.22
CA PHE A 102 11.91 9.93 -11.87
C PHE A 102 12.14 8.63 -11.12
N ALA A 103 11.24 7.65 -11.22
CA ALA A 103 11.43 6.32 -10.61
C ALA A 103 12.72 5.65 -11.10
N MET A 104 12.99 5.70 -12.41
CA MET A 104 14.25 5.19 -12.99
C MET A 104 15.49 5.88 -12.42
N ALA A 105 15.41 7.19 -12.15
CA ALA A 105 16.51 7.93 -11.55
C ALA A 105 16.76 7.55 -10.08
N ILE A 106 15.70 7.27 -9.32
CA ILE A 106 15.79 6.83 -7.92
C ILE A 106 16.41 5.43 -7.84
N ASP A 107 16.02 4.55 -8.76
CA ASP A 107 16.60 3.20 -8.91
C ASP A 107 18.06 3.23 -9.40
N GLY A 108 18.55 4.38 -9.87
CA GLY A 108 19.91 4.58 -10.34
C GLY A 108 20.15 4.04 -11.75
N GLN A 109 19.09 3.74 -12.50
CA GLN A 109 19.17 3.32 -13.91
C GLN A 109 19.62 4.48 -14.81
N ILE A 110 19.27 5.71 -14.43
CA ILE A 110 19.70 6.95 -15.07
C ILE A 110 20.14 7.96 -14.01
N THR A 111 20.96 8.94 -14.40
CA THR A 111 21.31 10.05 -13.50
C THR A 111 20.12 11.00 -13.33
N ARG A 112 20.05 11.70 -12.20
CA ARG A 112 19.00 12.71 -11.97
C ARG A 112 19.03 13.83 -13.02
N ASP A 113 20.20 14.17 -13.54
CA ASP A 113 20.33 15.18 -14.61
C ASP A 113 19.83 14.66 -15.96
N ALA A 114 20.10 13.40 -16.29
CA ALA A 114 19.54 12.76 -17.48
C ALA A 114 18.01 12.71 -17.40
N ALA A 115 17.46 12.34 -16.24
CA ALA A 115 16.02 12.31 -15.99
C ALA A 115 15.36 13.67 -16.27
N LYS A 116 15.90 14.76 -15.69
CA LYS A 116 15.42 16.12 -15.94
C LYS A 116 15.43 16.48 -17.43
N ARG A 117 16.53 16.14 -18.12
CA ARG A 117 16.68 16.47 -19.55
C ARG A 117 15.72 15.67 -20.42
N ILE A 118 15.44 14.42 -20.09
CA ILE A 118 14.45 13.59 -20.81
C ILE A 118 13.05 14.20 -20.66
N ILE A 119 12.67 14.60 -19.45
CA ILE A 119 11.38 15.23 -19.16
C ILE A 119 11.24 16.56 -19.94
N GLU A 120 12.27 17.40 -19.91
CA GLU A 120 12.31 18.66 -20.67
C GLU A 120 12.10 18.43 -22.18
N LEU A 121 12.83 17.47 -22.76
CA LEU A 121 12.69 17.11 -24.17
C LEU A 121 11.28 16.60 -24.50
N HIS A 122 10.69 15.80 -23.62
CA HIS A 122 9.32 15.31 -23.78
C HIS A 122 8.29 16.45 -23.75
N HIS A 123 8.43 17.41 -22.83
CA HIS A 123 7.56 18.59 -22.77
C HIS A 123 7.70 19.49 -24.00
N LEU A 124 8.91 19.65 -24.56
CA LEU A 124 9.12 20.37 -25.83
C LEU A 124 8.44 19.66 -27.02
N GLN A 125 8.52 18.33 -27.08
CA GLN A 125 7.89 17.52 -28.14
C GLN A 125 6.35 17.54 -28.06
N THR A 126 5.80 17.48 -26.86
CA THR A 126 4.35 17.46 -26.62
C THR A 126 3.74 18.87 -26.70
N GLY A 127 4.44 19.90 -26.23
CA GLY A 127 4.07 21.31 -26.38
C GLY A 127 4.12 21.81 -27.83
N GLY A 128 4.95 21.21 -28.69
CA GLY A 128 5.02 21.54 -30.12
C GLY A 128 3.86 21.02 -30.99
N LYS A 129 3.01 20.12 -30.47
CA LYS A 129 1.92 19.50 -31.26
C LYS A 129 0.57 20.24 -31.20
N TYR A 130 0.42 21.29 -30.40
CA TYR A 130 -0.81 22.10 -30.30
C TYR A 130 -0.60 23.59 -30.61
N GLY A 131 0.52 23.94 -31.23
CA GLY A 131 0.92 25.31 -31.49
C GLY A 131 1.08 25.67 -32.97
N LYS A 132 0.30 25.08 -33.88
CA LYS A 132 0.02 25.61 -35.23
C LYS A 132 -1.26 24.97 -35.77
N HIS A 133 -2.38 25.67 -35.65
CA HIS A 133 -3.45 25.75 -36.66
C HIS A 133 -4.38 26.90 -36.30
#